data_AF-A0AAE6VSD3-F1
#
_entry.id   AF-A0AAE6VSD3-F1
#
_cell.length_a   1.000
_cell.length_b   1.000
_cell.length_c   1.000
_cell.angle_alpha   90.00
_cell.angle_beta   90.00
_cell.angle_gamma   90.00
#
_symmetry.space_group_name_H-M   'P 1'
#
loop_
_entity.id
_entity.type
_entity.pdbx_description
1 polymer ?
#
loop_
_entity_poly.entity_id
_entity_poly.type
_entity_poly.pdbx_seq_one_letter_code
_entity_poly.pdbx_strand_id
1 'polypeptide(L)'
;MFNDFKTTVLLCAVLVMATVIAVGALSITSLKAKNGTLSHDLLLSQVSVDALLSSNANKDERIKTLERDYRIITELNTSHRKQVADLQSTLDHKLERANQLRTSNHEPTKTWANTDLPSDAVQLLKQTDCQSGDTDQNGLCVTAP
;
A
#
# COMPACT_ATOMS: atom_id res chain seq x y z
N MET A 1 -77.76 -29.79 -46.53
CA MET A 1 -77.23 -30.94 -45.76
C MET A 1 -75.79 -31.30 -46.11
N PHE A 2 -75.43 -31.69 -47.35
CA PHE A 2 -74.01 -31.97 -47.70
C PHE A 2 -73.10 -30.73 -47.66
N ASN A 3 -73.63 -29.55 -47.98
CA ASN A 3 -72.84 -28.31 -47.95
C ASN A 3 -72.55 -27.86 -46.51
N ASP A 4 -73.49 -28.06 -45.59
CA ASP A 4 -73.36 -27.72 -44.16
C ASP A 4 -72.36 -28.63 -43.44
N PHE A 5 -72.27 -29.90 -43.85
CA PHE A 5 -71.26 -30.84 -43.34
C PHE A 5 -69.84 -30.47 -43.80
N LYS A 6 -69.69 -30.03 -45.06
CA LYS A 6 -68.39 -29.64 -45.60
C LYS A 6 -67.88 -28.32 -44.97
N THR A 7 -68.77 -27.37 -44.71
CA THR A 7 -68.41 -26.10 -44.05
C THR A 7 -68.09 -26.29 -42.57
N THR A 8 -68.81 -27.18 -41.86
CA THR A 8 -68.50 -27.51 -40.46
C THR A 8 -67.15 -28.22 -40.30
N VAL A 9 -66.82 -29.18 -41.17
CA VAL A 9 -65.50 -29.84 -41.15
C VAL A 9 -64.37 -28.86 -41.48
N LEU A 10 -64.57 -27.96 -42.44
CA LEU A 10 -63.59 -26.91 -42.75
C LEU A 10 -63.38 -25.95 -41.57
N LEU A 11 -64.46 -25.55 -40.89
CA LEU A 11 -64.36 -24.71 -39.68
C LEU A 11 -63.59 -25.41 -38.55
N CYS A 12 -63.84 -26.70 -38.31
CA CYS A 12 -63.08 -27.48 -37.34
C CYS A 12 -61.59 -27.58 -37.71
N ALA A 13 -61.27 -27.82 -38.98
CA ALA A 13 -59.88 -27.90 -39.44
C ALA A 13 -59.13 -26.56 -39.27
N VAL A 14 -59.79 -25.44 -39.56
CA VAL A 14 -59.22 -24.09 -39.37
C VAL A 14 -59.00 -23.79 -37.89
N LEU A 15 -59.93 -24.17 -37.01
CA LEU A 15 -59.77 -23.99 -35.57
C LEU A 15 -58.58 -24.81 -35.02
N VAL A 16 -58.42 -26.07 -35.45
CA VAL A 16 -57.27 -26.89 -35.05
C VAL A 16 -55.95 -26.27 -35.53
N MET A 17 -55.88 -25.84 -36.79
CA MET A 17 -54.69 -25.17 -37.34
C MET A 17 -54.37 -23.87 -36.58
N ALA A 18 -55.37 -23.06 -36.25
CA ALA A 18 -55.19 -21.84 -35.48
C ALA A 18 -54.61 -22.13 -34.08
N THR A 19 -55.09 -23.19 -33.41
CA THR A 19 -54.54 -23.59 -32.10
C THR A 19 -53.10 -24.06 -32.17
N VAL A 20 -52.72 -24.84 -33.20
CA VAL A 20 -51.34 -25.30 -33.39
C VAL A 20 -50.38 -24.14 -33.67
N ILE A 21 -50.81 -23.17 -34.51
CA ILE A 21 -50.03 -21.96 -34.79
C ILE A 21 -49.84 -21.13 -33.53
N ALA A 22 -50.89 -20.96 -32.71
CA ALA A 22 -50.80 -20.20 -31.47
C ALA A 22 -49.84 -20.85 -30.45
N VAL A 23 -49.91 -22.17 -30.27
CA VAL A 23 -48.99 -22.92 -29.38
C VAL A 23 -47.55 -22.88 -29.91
N GLY A 24 -47.37 -22.99 -31.22
CA GLY A 24 -46.06 -22.85 -31.87
C GLY A 24 -45.46 -21.46 -31.65
N ALA A 25 -46.24 -20.40 -31.82
CA ALA A 25 -45.81 -19.02 -31.58
C ALA A 25 -45.38 -18.79 -30.11
N LEU A 26 -46.14 -19.31 -29.14
CA LEU A 26 -45.80 -19.25 -27.71
C LEU A 26 -44.51 -20.02 -27.37
N SER A 27 -44.28 -21.14 -28.05
CA SER A 27 -43.08 -21.95 -27.85
C SER A 27 -41.83 -21.23 -28.38
N ILE A 28 -41.94 -20.59 -29.55
CA ILE A 28 -40.86 -19.82 -30.16
C ILE A 28 -40.52 -18.58 -29.33
N THR A 29 -41.52 -17.87 -28.79
CA THR A 29 -41.27 -16.73 -27.91
C THR A 29 -40.63 -17.16 -26.60
N SER A 30 -41.02 -18.31 -26.03
CA SER A 30 -40.38 -18.89 -24.85
C SER A 30 -38.91 -19.26 -25.10
N LEU A 31 -38.61 -19.90 -26.24
CA LEU A 31 -37.23 -20.23 -26.62
C LEU A 31 -36.38 -18.97 -26.82
N LYS A 32 -36.94 -17.95 -27.48
CA LYS A 32 -36.26 -16.66 -27.69
C LYS A 32 -35.98 -15.96 -26.36
N ALA A 33 -36.93 -15.99 -25.42
CA ALA A 33 -36.75 -15.45 -24.08
C ALA A 33 -35.65 -16.21 -23.32
N LYS A 34 -35.68 -17.55 -23.33
CA LYS A 34 -34.65 -18.38 -22.68
C LYS A 34 -33.25 -18.19 -23.27
N ASN A 35 -33.14 -18.01 -24.58
CA ASN A 35 -31.86 -17.72 -25.22
C ASN A 35 -31.36 -16.30 -24.88
N GLY A 36 -32.28 -15.34 -24.79
CA GLY A 36 -31.99 -13.99 -24.32
C GLY A 36 -31.49 -13.97 -22.87
N THR A 37 -32.13 -14.72 -21.96
CA THR A 37 -31.70 -14.83 -20.56
C THR A 37 -30.35 -15.53 -20.46
N LEU A 38 -30.13 -16.62 -21.19
CA LEU A 38 -28.84 -17.34 -21.18
C LEU A 38 -27.70 -16.47 -21.71
N SER A 39 -27.95 -15.69 -22.77
CA SER A 39 -26.96 -14.75 -23.32
C SER A 39 -26.64 -13.64 -22.32
N HIS A 40 -27.65 -13.15 -21.60
CA HIS A 40 -27.48 -12.15 -20.56
C HIS A 40 -26.66 -12.69 -19.37
N ASP A 41 -26.97 -13.90 -18.90
CA ASP A 41 -26.24 -14.57 -17.82
C ASP A 41 -24.78 -14.84 -18.20
N LEU A 42 -24.52 -15.24 -19.45
CA LEU A 42 -23.15 -15.40 -19.96
C LEU A 42 -22.38 -14.08 -19.98
N LEU A 43 -23.00 -12.99 -20.44
CA LEU A 43 -22.35 -11.67 -20.40
C LEU A 43 -22.07 -11.23 -18.97
N LEU A 44 -23.02 -11.41 -18.06
CA LEU A 44 -22.87 -11.04 -16.66
C LEU A 44 -21.77 -11.87 -15.98
N SER A 45 -21.69 -13.17 -16.30
CA SER A 45 -20.62 -14.05 -15.85
C SER A 45 -19.26 -13.62 -16.40
N GLN A 46 -19.15 -13.26 -17.69
CA GLN A 46 -17.89 -12.79 -18.28
C GLN A 46 -17.41 -11.50 -17.61
N VAL A 47 -18.31 -10.52 -17.44
CA VAL A 47 -18.00 -9.27 -16.72
C VAL A 47 -17.51 -9.55 -15.30
N SER A 48 -18.13 -10.52 -14.60
CA SER A 48 -17.71 -10.89 -13.25
C SER A 48 -16.32 -11.53 -13.21
N VAL A 49 -15.99 -12.37 -14.20
CA VAL A 49 -14.66 -13.01 -14.32
C VAL A 49 -13.59 -11.99 -14.66
N ASP A 50 -13.86 -11.08 -15.59
CA ASP A 50 -12.93 -9.99 -15.95
C ASP A 50 -12.68 -9.06 -14.77
N ALA A 51 -13.71 -8.73 -13.99
CA ALA A 51 -13.57 -7.94 -12.76
C ALA A 51 -12.71 -8.66 -11.71
N LEU A 52 -12.87 -9.98 -11.55
CA LEU A 52 -12.05 -10.79 -10.64
C LEU A 52 -10.59 -10.88 -11.11
N LEU A 53 -10.35 -11.07 -12.41
CA LEU A 53 -9.01 -11.09 -12.99
C LEU A 53 -8.30 -9.74 -12.80
N SER A 54 -9.00 -8.63 -13.08
CA SER A 54 -8.48 -7.29 -12.85
C SER A 54 -8.17 -7.04 -11.36
N SER A 55 -9.06 -7.48 -10.46
CA SER A 55 -8.85 -7.38 -9.01
C SER A 55 -7.61 -8.18 -8.56
N ASN A 56 -7.43 -9.39 -9.06
CA ASN A 56 -6.26 -10.21 -8.73
C ASN A 56 -4.96 -9.63 -9.29
N ALA A 57 -4.95 -9.12 -10.53
CA ALA A 57 -3.78 -8.46 -11.10
C ALA A 57 -3.36 -7.22 -10.27
N ASN A 58 -4.32 -6.41 -9.85
CA ASN A 58 -4.07 -5.28 -8.96
C ASN A 58 -3.51 -5.73 -7.59
N LYS A 59 -4.03 -6.83 -7.02
CA LYS A 59 -3.50 -7.39 -5.77
C LYS A 59 -2.06 -7.87 -5.92
N ASP A 60 -1.72 -8.56 -7.02
CA ASP A 60 -0.37 -9.02 -7.29
C ASP A 60 0.62 -7.86 -7.46
N GLU A 61 0.20 -6.78 -8.12
CA GLU A 61 1.02 -5.57 -8.25
C GLU A 61 1.28 -4.90 -6.89
N ARG A 62 0.24 -4.83 -6.04
CA ARG A 62 0.38 -4.33 -4.66
C ARG A 62 1.28 -5.20 -3.81
N ILE A 63 1.21 -6.53 -3.94
CA ILE A 63 2.10 -7.47 -3.23
C ILE A 63 3.55 -7.24 -3.65
N LYS A 64 3.84 -7.17 -4.96
CA LYS A 64 5.19 -6.90 -5.47
C LYS A 64 5.75 -5.57 -4.99
N THR A 65 4.90 -4.55 -4.90
CA THR A 65 5.30 -3.24 -4.39
C THR A 65 5.63 -3.32 -2.90
N LEU A 66 4.77 -4.00 -2.12
CA LEU A 66 4.99 -4.18 -0.68
C LEU A 66 6.25 -5.00 -0.37
N GLU A 67 6.55 -6.02 -1.16
CA GLU A 67 7.79 -6.80 -1.05
C GLU A 67 9.03 -5.93 -1.31
N ARG A 68 8.97 -5.05 -2.32
CA ARG A 68 10.05 -4.11 -2.62
C ARG A 68 10.25 -3.14 -1.46
N ASP A 69 9.17 -2.54 -0.96
CA ASP A 69 9.22 -1.58 0.14
C ASP A 69 9.75 -2.24 1.42
N TYR A 70 9.30 -3.46 1.72
CA TYR A 70 9.80 -4.23 2.86
C TYR A 70 11.30 -4.49 2.79
N ARG A 71 11.83 -4.82 1.60
CA ARG A 71 13.28 -4.99 1.40
C ARG A 71 14.04 -3.70 1.67
N ILE A 72 13.57 -2.58 1.11
CA ILE A 72 14.19 -1.25 1.32
C ILE A 72 14.20 -0.88 2.80
N ILE A 73 13.07 -1.05 3.50
CA ILE A 73 12.97 -0.75 4.93
C ILE A 73 13.90 -1.63 5.76
N THR A 74 14.06 -2.91 5.38
CA THR A 74 14.93 -3.84 6.09
C THR A 74 16.41 -3.47 5.92
N GLU A 75 16.83 -3.12 4.70
CA GLU A 75 18.18 -2.63 4.41
C GLU A 75 18.46 -1.32 5.16
N LEU A 76 17.52 -0.38 5.13
CA LEU A 76 17.63 0.89 5.82
C LEU A 76 17.76 0.70 7.34
N ASN A 77 16.92 -0.15 7.94
CA ASN A 77 17.00 -0.46 9.37
C ASN A 77 18.33 -1.12 9.75
N THR A 78 18.86 -2.00 8.89
CA THR A 78 20.15 -2.64 9.13
C THR A 78 21.29 -1.62 9.08
N SER A 79 21.27 -0.73 8.09
CA SER A 79 22.23 0.38 7.99
C SER A 79 22.14 1.31 9.20
N HIS A 80 20.93 1.70 9.60
CA HIS A 80 20.69 2.55 10.77
C HIS A 80 21.21 1.91 12.06
N ARG A 81 20.92 0.62 12.30
CA ARG A 81 21.46 -0.10 13.47
C ARG A 81 22.99 -0.12 13.47
N LYS A 82 23.61 -0.30 12.31
CA LYS A 82 25.08 -0.26 12.17
C LYS A 82 25.63 1.13 12.50
N GLN A 83 25.00 2.20 12.01
CA GLN A 83 25.40 3.58 12.30
C GLN A 83 25.27 3.89 13.79
N VAL A 84 24.18 3.48 14.44
CA VAL A 84 23.99 3.65 15.89
C VAL A 84 25.08 2.91 16.67
N ALA A 85 25.39 1.67 16.29
CA ALA A 85 26.45 0.90 16.94
C ALA A 85 27.84 1.55 16.77
N ASP A 86 28.13 2.08 15.58
CA ASP A 86 29.39 2.78 15.29
C ASP A 86 29.52 4.10 16.07
N LEU A 87 28.43 4.87 16.15
CA LEU A 87 28.37 6.08 16.96
C LEU A 87 28.57 5.78 18.45
N GLN A 88 27.91 4.74 18.97
CA GLN A 88 28.08 4.31 20.35
C GLN A 88 29.53 3.90 20.63
N SER A 89 30.12 3.07 19.75
CA SER A 89 31.51 2.65 19.90
C SER A 89 32.47 3.84 19.84
N THR A 90 32.20 4.83 18.98
CA THR A 90 32.99 6.05 18.87
C THR A 90 32.88 6.91 20.13
N LEU A 91 31.67 7.02 20.69
CA LEU A 91 31.42 7.73 21.94
C LEU A 91 32.17 7.07 23.10
N ASP A 92 32.02 5.75 23.26
CA ASP A 92 32.69 4.98 24.32
C ASP A 92 34.21 5.14 24.24
N HIS A 93 34.78 5.05 23.04
CA HIS A 93 36.22 5.24 22.84
C HIS A 93 36.68 6.68 23.13
N LYS A 94 35.88 7.69 22.78
CA LYS A 94 36.18 9.10 23.13
C LYS A 94 36.12 9.33 24.64
N LEU A 95 35.12 8.75 25.32
CA LEU A 95 35.00 8.82 26.78
C LEU A 95 36.16 8.12 27.48
N GLU A 96 36.55 6.94 27.01
CA GLU A 96 37.70 6.21 27.54
C GLU A 96 38.99 7.04 27.40
N ARG A 97 39.24 7.61 26.22
CA ARG A 97 40.40 8.49 26.01
C ARG A 97 40.35 9.74 26.88
N ALA A 98 39.18 10.36 27.05
CA ALA A 98 39.01 11.50 27.95
C ALA A 98 39.32 11.12 29.40
N ASN A 99 38.84 9.96 29.86
CA ASN A 99 39.16 9.44 31.18
C ASN A 99 40.66 9.17 31.36
N GLN A 100 41.34 8.59 30.36
CA GLN A 100 42.78 8.38 30.39
C GLN A 100 43.57 9.70 30.54
N LEU A 101 43.14 10.77 29.87
CA LEU A 101 43.74 12.10 30.05
C LEU A 101 43.51 12.62 31.48
N ARG A 102 42.30 12.39 31.99
CA ARG A 102 41.86 12.84 33.32
C ARG A 102 42.54 12.09 34.47
N THR A 103 42.98 10.86 34.23
CA THR A 103 43.71 10.01 35.20
C THR A 103 45.19 9.83 34.84
N SER A 104 45.73 10.67 33.95
CA SER A 104 47.12 10.58 33.50
C SER A 104 48.11 10.76 34.66
N ASN A 105 49.23 10.03 34.64
CA ASN A 105 50.34 10.20 35.59
C ASN A 105 51.16 11.48 35.35
N HIS A 106 50.91 12.18 34.23
CA HIS A 106 51.56 13.44 33.92
C HIS A 106 50.74 14.60 34.51
N GLU A 107 51.20 15.15 35.64
CA GLU A 107 50.45 16.17 36.41
C GLU A 107 49.97 17.39 35.60
N PRO A 108 50.75 17.97 34.67
CA PRO A 108 50.24 19.04 33.81
C PRO A 108 49.06 18.62 32.95
N THR A 109 49.09 17.40 32.38
CA THR A 109 48.02 16.89 31.53
C THR A 109 46.77 16.59 32.33
N LYS A 110 46.94 15.98 33.51
CA LYS A 110 45.86 15.72 34.45
C LYS A 110 45.22 17.01 34.94
N THR A 111 46.02 18.02 35.30
CA THR A 111 45.52 19.34 35.72
C THR A 111 44.72 19.97 34.60
N TRP A 112 45.29 20.08 33.39
CA TRP A 112 44.60 20.63 32.23
C TRP A 112 43.27 19.92 31.92
N ALA A 113 43.24 18.58 31.94
CA ALA A 113 42.04 17.80 31.64
C ALA A 113 40.95 17.88 32.73
N ASN A 114 41.31 18.27 33.95
CA ASN A 114 40.36 18.45 35.06
C ASN A 114 40.00 19.91 35.33
N THR A 115 40.66 20.87 34.67
CA THR A 115 40.31 22.29 34.77
C THR A 115 39.02 22.55 34.00
N ASP A 116 38.10 23.30 34.61
CA ASP A 116 36.86 23.70 33.97
C ASP A 116 37.12 24.51 32.69
N LEU A 117 36.30 24.29 31.67
CA LEU A 117 36.34 25.07 30.45
C LEU A 117 35.99 26.54 30.75
N PRO A 118 36.76 27.52 30.21
CA PRO A 118 36.40 28.92 30.30
C PRO A 118 34.99 29.18 29.73
N SER A 119 34.27 30.15 30.30
CA SER A 119 32.92 30.53 29.87
C SER A 119 32.82 30.76 28.37
N ASP A 120 33.84 31.39 27.79
CA ASP A 120 33.87 31.78 26.39
C ASP A 120 33.98 30.55 25.47
N ALA A 121 34.76 29.54 25.89
CA ALA A 121 34.85 28.27 25.17
C ALA A 121 33.52 27.50 25.23
N VAL A 122 32.81 27.55 26.36
CA VAL A 122 31.48 26.96 26.50
C VAL A 122 30.46 27.67 25.60
N GLN A 123 30.53 29.00 25.47
CA GLN A 123 29.65 29.76 24.57
C GLN A 123 29.90 29.43 23.10
N LEU A 124 31.17 29.28 22.68
CA LEU A 124 31.51 28.87 21.31
C LEU A 124 31.03 27.44 21.00
N LEU A 125 31.16 26.52 21.95
CA LEU A 125 30.62 25.16 21.80
C LEU A 125 29.09 25.17 21.65
N LYS A 126 28.38 25.99 22.43
CA LYS A 126 26.93 26.17 22.28
C LYS A 126 26.54 26.80 20.94
N GLN A 127 27.30 27.78 20.45
CA GLN A 127 27.04 28.40 19.14
C GLN A 127 27.26 27.44 17.97
N THR A 128 28.31 26.61 18.03
CA THR A 128 28.56 25.59 17.01
C THR A 128 27.49 24.50 17.01
N ASP A 129 26.96 24.14 18.18
CA ASP A 129 25.83 23.23 18.32
C ASP A 129 24.54 23.80 17.65
N CYS A 130 24.25 25.08 17.89
CA CYS A 130 23.15 25.80 17.21
C CYS A 130 23.30 25.84 15.68
N GLN A 131 24.53 25.80 15.15
CA GLN A 131 24.80 25.82 13.71
C GLN A 131 24.66 24.44 13.05
N SER A 132 24.70 23.36 13.85
CA SER A 132 24.63 21.97 13.40
C SER A 132 23.19 21.50 13.12
N GLY A 133 22.17 22.35 13.34
CA GLY A 133 20.78 22.12 12.94
C GLY A 133 19.95 21.26 13.89
N ASP A 134 20.48 20.91 15.07
CA ASP A 134 19.73 20.18 16.11
C ASP A 134 19.15 21.20 17.11
N THR A 135 17.98 21.73 16.79
CA THR A 135 17.33 22.80 17.55
C THR A 135 16.65 22.24 18.79
N ASP A 136 17.41 21.91 19.84
CA ASP A 136 16.81 21.59 21.13
C ASP A 136 16.25 22.88 21.76
N GLN A 137 14.95 22.86 22.07
CA GLN A 137 14.07 24.03 22.21
C GLN A 137 14.32 24.92 23.45
N ASN A 138 15.43 24.78 24.18
CA ASN A 138 15.63 25.48 25.46
C ASN A 138 17.00 26.16 25.67
N GLY A 139 17.86 26.26 24.65
CA GLY A 139 19.19 26.86 24.81
C GLY A 139 19.42 28.09 23.94
N LEU A 140 19.02 29.28 24.42
CA LEU A 140 19.28 30.62 23.86
C LEU A 140 20.41 30.66 22.81
N CYS A 141 20.08 30.35 21.54
CA CYS A 141 20.96 30.61 20.42
C CYS A 141 20.98 32.13 20.27
N VAL A 142 22.09 32.76 20.66
CA VAL A 142 22.25 34.21 20.50
C VAL A 142 22.32 34.46 19.00
N THR A 143 21.21 34.91 18.41
CA THR A 143 21.24 35.60 17.13
C THR A 143 22.10 36.83 17.31
N ALA A 144 23.33 36.79 16.78
CA ALA A 144 24.13 38.01 16.64
C ALA A 144 23.35 39.01 15.74
N PRO A 145 23.45 40.32 16.01
CA PRO A 145 22.69 41.37 15.32
C PRO A 145 22.97 41.49 13.83
#